data_AF-A0A8J3NQG9-F1
#
_entry.id   AF-A0A8J3NQG9-F1
#
_cell.length_a   1.000
_cell.length_b   1.000
_cell.length_c   1.000
_cell.angle_alpha   90.00
_cell.angle_beta   90.00
_cell.angle_gamma   90.00
#
_symmetry.space_group_name_H-M   'P 1'
#
loop_
_entity.id
_entity.type
_entity.pdbx_description
1 polymer ?
#
loop_
_entity_poly.entity_id
_entity_poly.type
_entity_poly.pdbx_seq_one_letter_code
_entity_poly.pdbx_strand_id
1 'polypeptide(L)'
;MSTPTGDNAFLHDLEAEVKAELTVAESSPSEEEAAEMPMDEWMFDPAYAQSEEVGLRNLLGAVEALEDGSRPDDTGREPGRGRSA
;
A
#
# COMPACT_ATOMS: atom_id res chain seq x y z
N MET A 1 -11.24 8.33 22.56
CA MET A 1 -11.55 7.45 21.42
C MET A 1 -10.44 6.43 21.38
N SER A 2 -10.73 5.19 21.77
CA SER A 2 -9.74 4.11 21.76
C SER A 2 -10.34 2.93 21.05
N THR A 3 -9.77 2.57 19.90
CA THR A 3 -9.70 1.19 19.44
C THR A 3 -8.34 0.97 18.76
N PRO A 4 -7.31 0.56 19.53
CA PRO A 4 -5.96 0.31 19.01
C PRO A 4 -5.89 -0.80 17.94
N THR A 5 -6.95 -1.59 17.80
CA THR A 5 -7.02 -2.74 16.87
C THR A 5 -7.83 -2.44 15.60
N GLY A 6 -8.76 -1.48 15.65
CA GLY A 6 -9.67 -1.20 14.52
C GLY A 6 -8.96 -0.49 13.37
N ASP A 7 -8.07 0.45 13.68
CA ASP A 7 -7.33 1.22 12.68
C ASP A 7 -6.33 0.32 11.93
N ASN A 8 -5.69 -0.63 12.61
CA ASN A 8 -4.79 -1.60 11.98
C ASN A 8 -5.52 -2.56 11.02
N ALA A 9 -6.72 -3.02 11.38
CA ALA A 9 -7.52 -3.87 10.48
C ALA A 9 -7.97 -3.10 9.23
N PHE A 10 -8.37 -1.83 9.38
CA PHE A 10 -8.67 -0.96 8.26
C PHE A 10 -7.47 -0.73 7.34
N LEU A 11 -6.28 -0.49 7.90
CA LEU A 11 -5.06 -0.29 7.12
C LEU A 11 -4.68 -1.54 6.34
N HIS A 12 -4.81 -2.72 6.94
CA HIS A 12 -4.53 -3.98 6.28
C HIS A 12 -5.51 -4.26 5.12
N ASP A 13 -6.81 -3.99 5.32
CA ASP A 13 -7.81 -4.11 4.27
C ASP A 13 -7.56 -3.10 3.13
N LEU A 14 -7.17 -1.87 3.48
CA LEU A 14 -6.82 -0.83 2.50
C LEU A 14 -5.56 -1.19 1.72
N GLU A 15 -4.54 -1.73 2.36
CA GLU A 15 -3.32 -2.23 1.72
C GLU A 15 -3.63 -3.32 0.68
N ALA A 16 -4.52 -4.26 1.04
CA ALA A 16 -4.95 -5.32 0.13
C ALA A 16 -5.69 -4.77 -1.11
N GLU A 17 -6.58 -3.79 -0.90
CA GLU A 17 -7.30 -3.14 -2.01
C GLU A 17 -6.35 -2.36 -2.92
N VAL A 18 -5.44 -1.56 -2.34
CA VAL A 18 -4.45 -0.79 -3.11
C VAL A 18 -3.55 -1.70 -3.93
N LYS A 19 -3.16 -2.87 -3.40
CA LYS A 19 -2.39 -3.87 -4.16
C LYS A 19 -3.19 -4.47 -5.32
N ALA A 20 -4.49 -4.71 -5.12
CA ALA A 20 -5.35 -5.22 -6.18
C ALA A 20 -5.48 -4.19 -7.31
N GLU A 21 -5.76 -2.93 -6.98
CA GLU A 21 -5.85 -1.83 -7.95
C GLU A 21 -4.51 -1.61 -8.67
N LEU A 22 -3.38 -1.65 -7.93
CA LEU A 22 -2.05 -1.49 -8.50
C LEU A 22 -1.74 -2.57 -9.52
N THR A 23 -2.18 -3.81 -9.28
CA THR A 23 -2.00 -4.91 -10.23
C THR A 23 -2.74 -4.65 -11.54
N VAL A 24 -3.92 -4.01 -11.48
CA VAL A 24 -4.70 -3.63 -12.68
C VAL A 24 -4.00 -2.49 -13.43
N ALA A 25 -3.52 -1.47 -12.72
CA ALA A 25 -2.79 -0.35 -13.30
C ALA A 25 -1.49 -0.83 -13.97
N GLU A 26 -0.70 -1.69 -13.31
CA GLU A 26 0.54 -2.27 -13.85
C GLU A 26 0.31 -3.21 -15.05
N SER A 27 -0.89 -3.77 -15.18
CA SER A 27 -1.26 -4.60 -16.34
C SER A 27 -1.77 -3.77 -17.52
N SER A 28 -1.97 -2.46 -17.32
CA SER A 28 -2.40 -1.56 -18.39
C SER A 28 -1.23 -1.26 -19.34
N PRO A 29 -1.48 -1.15 -20.65
CA PRO A 29 -0.43 -0.85 -21.60
C PRO A 29 0.16 0.54 -21.33
N SER A 30 1.47 0.66 -21.46
CA SER A 30 2.16 1.96 -21.42
C SER A 30 1.68 2.86 -22.57
N GLU A 31 1.89 4.18 -22.49
CA GLU A 31 1.55 5.10 -23.59
C GLU A 31 2.15 4.68 -24.94
N GLU A 32 3.39 4.19 -24.94
CA GLU A 32 4.06 3.70 -26.15
C GLU A 32 3.47 2.40 -26.69
N GLU A 33 3.04 1.48 -25.82
CA GLU A 33 2.41 0.22 -26.23
C GLU A 33 0.98 0.47 -26.74
N ALA A 34 0.24 1.35 -26.05
CA ALA A 34 -1.09 1.75 -26.43
C ALA A 34 -1.14 2.53 -27.75
N ALA A 35 -0.06 3.25 -28.11
CA ALA A 35 0.05 3.96 -29.38
C ALA A 35 0.00 3.02 -30.61
N GLU A 36 0.32 1.73 -30.43
CA GLU A 36 0.21 0.70 -31.48
C GLU A 36 -1.19 0.05 -31.53
N MET A 37 -2.05 0.35 -30.57
CA MET A 37 -3.40 -0.20 -30.44
C MET A 37 -4.47 0.83 -30.83
N PRO A 38 -5.60 0.39 -31.43
CA PRO A 38 -6.73 1.27 -31.64
C PRO A 38 -7.37 1.66 -30.30
N MET A 39 -7.79 2.93 -30.18
CA MET A 39 -8.34 3.48 -28.94
C MET A 39 -9.58 2.71 -28.42
N ASP A 40 -10.38 2.12 -29.31
CA ASP A 40 -11.55 1.32 -28.93
C ASP A 40 -11.18 -0.01 -28.24
N GLU A 41 -9.92 -0.43 -28.31
CA GLU A 41 -9.38 -1.61 -27.62
C GLU A 41 -8.71 -1.26 -26.28
N TRP A 42 -8.58 0.02 -25.95
CA TRP A 42 -8.03 0.46 -24.67
C TRP A 42 -9.04 0.22 -23.55
N MET A 43 -8.64 -0.53 -22.52
CA MET A 43 -9.46 -0.69 -21.32
C MET A 43 -9.49 0.58 -20.47
N PHE A 44 -8.37 1.32 -20.44
CA PHE A 44 -8.21 2.60 -19.77
C PHE A 44 -7.37 3.55 -20.63
N ASP A 45 -7.48 4.85 -20.36
CA ASP A 45 -6.55 5.83 -20.92
C ASP A 45 -5.12 5.55 -20.37
N PRO A 46 -4.10 5.37 -21.23
CA PRO A 46 -2.75 5.03 -20.79
C PRO A 46 -2.10 6.08 -19.89
N ALA A 47 -2.37 7.37 -20.13
CA ALA A 47 -1.86 8.46 -19.31
C ALA A 47 -2.54 8.48 -17.93
N TYR A 48 -3.83 8.13 -17.89
CA TYR A 48 -4.55 7.94 -16.63
C TYR A 48 -3.99 6.75 -15.84
N ALA A 49 -3.85 5.57 -16.48
CA ALA A 49 -3.35 4.36 -15.83
C ALA A 49 -1.95 4.56 -15.23
N GLN A 50 -1.04 5.24 -15.95
CA GLN A 50 0.30 5.54 -15.45
C GLN A 50 0.28 6.52 -14.26
N SER A 51 -0.61 7.53 -14.30
CA SER A 51 -0.78 8.46 -13.19
C SER A 51 -1.38 7.76 -11.95
N GLU A 52 -2.31 6.85 -12.17
CA GLU A 52 -2.95 6.04 -11.13
C GLU A 52 -1.95 5.08 -10.49
N GLU A 53 -1.11 4.39 -11.27
CA GLU A 53 -0.02 3.54 -10.77
C GLU A 53 0.92 4.31 -9.82
N VAL A 54 1.34 5.52 -10.22
CA VAL A 54 2.17 6.39 -9.37
C VAL A 54 1.43 6.79 -8.09
N GLY A 55 0.14 7.14 -8.20
CA GLY A 55 -0.71 7.45 -7.05
C GLY A 55 -0.84 6.28 -6.08
N LEU A 56 -1.10 5.08 -6.60
CA LEU A 56 -1.28 3.85 -5.83
C LEU A 56 0.03 3.44 -5.12
N ARG A 57 1.19 3.56 -5.78
CA ARG A 57 2.48 3.30 -5.12
C ARG A 57 2.77 4.28 -3.98
N ASN A 58 2.45 5.56 -4.17
CA ASN A 58 2.58 6.55 -3.12
C ASN A 58 1.63 6.26 -1.94
N LEU A 59 0.39 5.89 -2.24
CA LEU A 59 -0.60 5.53 -1.22
C LEU A 59 -0.19 4.26 -0.47
N LEU A 60 0.27 3.22 -1.17
CA LEU A 60 0.75 1.98 -0.57
C LEU A 60 1.86 2.26 0.44
N GLY A 61 2.88 3.05 0.05
CA GLY A 61 3.95 3.42 0.97
C GLY A 61 3.47 4.23 2.18
N ALA A 62 2.42 5.05 2.03
CA ALA A 62 1.82 5.78 3.15
C ALA A 62 1.04 4.87 4.10
N VAL A 63 0.32 3.87 3.57
CA VAL A 63 -0.40 2.86 4.36
C VAL A 63 0.57 1.99 5.13
N GLU A 64 1.59 1.45 4.47
CA GLU A 64 2.65 0.64 5.08
C GLU A 64 3.35 1.41 6.22
N ALA A 65 3.69 2.69 5.99
CA ALA A 65 4.31 3.53 7.02
C ALA A 65 3.42 3.76 8.25
N LEU A 66 2.10 3.86 8.06
CA LEU A 66 1.15 4.08 9.14
C LEU A 66 0.87 2.77 9.92
N GLU A 67 0.85 1.63 9.23
CA GLU A 67 0.71 0.32 9.86
C GLU A 67 1.95 -0.04 10.71
N ASP A 68 3.15 0.19 10.17
CA ASP A 68 4.41 -0.03 10.90
C ASP A 68 4.51 0.85 12.16
N GLY A 69 4.09 2.11 12.08
CA GLY A 69 4.06 3.03 13.23
C GLY A 69 2.98 2.70 14.28
N SER A 70 1.97 1.93 13.90
CA SER A 70 0.88 1.50 14.79
C SER A 70 1.20 0.19 15.54
N ARG A 71 2.25 -0.52 15.12
CA ARG A 71 2.73 -1.69 15.84
C ARG A 71 3.30 -1.24 17.19
N PRO A 72 2.82 -1.79 18.32
CA PRO A 72 3.40 -1.49 19.62
C PRO A 72 4.88 -1.87 19.56
N ASP A 73 5.74 -0.87 19.73
CA ASP A 73 7.18 -1.00 19.84
C ASP A 73 7.49 -2.15 20.81
N ASP A 74 8.05 -3.25 20.30
CA ASP A 74 8.51 -4.38 21.11
C ASP A 74 9.80 -4.01 21.86
N THR A 75 9.86 -2.78 22.40
CA THR A 75 10.84 -2.32 23.39
C THR A 75 10.37 -2.68 24.79
N GLY A 76 9.86 -3.90 24.93
CA GLY A 76 9.65 -4.58 26.21
C GLY A 76 10.86 -5.43 26.62
N ARG A 77 12.09 -5.16 26.16
CA ARG A 77 13.28 -5.75 26.80
C ARG A 77 13.63 -4.95 28.06
N GLU A 78 12.87 -5.20 29.11
CA GLU A 78 13.28 -4.85 30.48
C GLU A 78 14.74 -5.29 30.72
N PRO A 79 15.64 -4.40 31.17
CA PRO A 79 16.94 -4.82 31.64
C PRO A 79 16.69 -5.62 32.92
N GLY A 80 16.86 -6.95 32.84
CA GLY A 80 16.73 -7.86 33.97
C GLY A 80 17.51 -7.37 35.18
N ARG A 81 16.81 -6.64 36.06
CA ARG A 81 17.28 -6.26 37.38
C ARG A 81 17.06 -7.45 38.28
N GLY A 82 18.16 -8.10 38.64
CA GLY A 82 18.28 -8.91 39.84
C GLY A 82 18.33 -10.41 39.62
N ARG A 83 19.50 -11.00 39.86
CA ARG A 83 19.63 -12.15 40.76
C ARG A 83 20.92 -12.00 41.57
N SER A 84 20.73 -11.92 42.88
CA SER A 84 21.74 -11.96 43.92
C SER A 84 22.62 -13.21 43.83
N ALA A 85 23.91 -13.04 44.14
CA ALA A 85 24.74 -14.02 44.84
C ALA A 85 25.85 -13.26 45.58
#